data_AF-A0A3D4GXQ1-F1
#
_entry.id   AF-A0A3D4GXQ1-F1
#
_cell.length_a   1.000
_cell.length_b   1.000
_cell.length_c   1.000
_cell.angle_alpha   90.00
_cell.angle_beta   90.00
_cell.angle_gamma   90.00
#
_symmetry.space_group_name_H-M   'P 1'
#
loop_
_entity.id
_entity.type
_entity.pdbx_description
1 polymer ?
#
loop_
_entity_poly.entity_id
_entity_poly.type
_entity_poly.pdbx_seq_one_letter_code
_entity_poly.pdbx_strand_id
1 'polypeptide(L)' 'AQRVKLAKELCRRNTGKTMYILDEPTTGLHFSDIQNLLNILHHLVDLGNSVVVIEHNLDVI' A
#
# COMPACT_ATOMS: atom_id res chain seq x y z
N ALA A 1 8.12 -0.63 10.53
CA ALA A 1 7.70 0.79 10.67
C ALA A 1 6.65 1.21 9.62
N GLN A 2 6.77 0.79 8.35
CA GLN A 2 5.89 1.19 7.25
C GLN A 2 4.42 0.75 7.41
N ARG A 3 4.20 -0.47 7.88
CA ARG A 3 2.86 -1.02 8.20
C ARG A 3 2.05 -0.13 9.16
N VAL A 4 2.69 0.44 10.18
CA VAL A 4 2.03 1.32 11.17
C VAL A 4 1.60 2.65 10.53
N LYS A 5 2.41 3.18 9.59
CA LYS A 5 2.03 4.37 8.82
C LYS A 5 0.84 4.09 7.89
N LEU A 6 0.83 2.94 7.23
CA LEU A 6 -0.28 2.54 6.35
C LEU A 6 -1.59 2.36 7.13
N ALA A 7 -1.54 1.65 8.26
CA ALA A 7 -2.70 1.47 9.15
C ALA A 7 -3.25 2.81 9.67
N LYS A 8 -2.36 3.76 9.99
CA LYS A 8 -2.76 5.11 10.41
C LYS A 8 -3.51 5.86 9.31
N GLU A 9 -3.07 5.75 8.05
CA GLU A 9 -3.74 6.42 6.93
C GLU A 9 -5.06 5.76 6.55
N LEU A 10 -5.18 4.44 6.65
CA LEU A 10 -6.45 3.71 6.48
C LEU A 10 -7.52 4.13 7.50
N CYS A 11 -7.11 4.53 8.71
CA CYS A 11 -8.02 5.04 9.74
C CYS A 11 -8.45 6.50 9.54
N ARG A 12 -7.87 7.23 8.58
CA ARG A 12 -8.25 8.63 8.33
C ARG A 12 -9.51 8.69 7.46
N ARG A 13 -10.27 9.78 7.61
CA ARG A 13 -11.46 10.03 6.80
C ARG A 13 -11.05 10.06 5.32
N ASN A 14 -11.50 9.06 4.57
CA ASN A 14 -11.23 8.98 3.15
C ASN A 14 -11.90 10.16 2.42
N THR A 15 -11.11 10.93 1.67
CA THR A 15 -11.60 12.03 0.84
C THR A 15 -11.70 11.64 -0.64
N GLY A 16 -11.21 10.44 -1.01
CA GLY A 16 -11.11 9.97 -2.38
C GLY A 16 -10.21 10.85 -3.25
N LYS A 17 -9.28 11.59 -2.64
CA LYS A 17 -8.37 12.53 -3.32
C LYS A 17 -6.97 12.54 -2.68
N THR A 18 -6.59 11.46 -2.03
CA THR A 18 -5.27 11.32 -1.42
C THR A 18 -4.34 10.57 -2.37
N MET A 19 -3.07 11.01 -2.45
CA MET A 19 -2.02 10.32 -3.19
C MET A 19 -1.09 9.63 -2.20
N TYR A 20 -0.96 8.31 -2.34
CA TYR A 20 -0.03 7.48 -1.58
C TYR A 20 1.19 7.17 -2.44
N ILE A 21 2.38 7.37 -1.88
CA ILE A 21 3.65 6.98 -2.51
C ILE A 21 4.34 6.04 -1.54
N LEU A 22 4.63 4.82 -1.98
CA LEU A 22 5.32 3.80 -1.20
C LEU A 22 6.64 3.45 -1.89
N ASP A 23 7.71 3.47 -1.11
CA ASP A 23 9.04 3.05 -1.54
C ASP A 23 9.35 1.70 -0.87
N GLU A 24 9.62 0.68 -1.69
CA GLU A 24 9.87 -0.71 -1.33
C GLU A 24 8.96 -1.30 -0.23
N PRO A 25 7.61 -1.21 -0.36
CA PRO A 25 6.71 -1.66 0.70
C PRO A 25 6.74 -3.16 0.99
N THR A 26 7.31 -3.98 0.10
CA THR A 26 7.46 -5.43 0.31
C THR A 26 8.74 -5.85 1.04
N THR A 27 9.68 -4.92 1.31
CA THR A 27 10.95 -5.25 1.97
C THR A 27 10.74 -5.93 3.33
N GLY A 28 11.26 -7.15 3.45
CA GLY A 28 11.17 -7.97 4.66
C GLY A 28 9.81 -8.64 4.90
N LEU A 29 8.90 -8.62 3.91
CA LEU A 29 7.63 -9.34 4.00
C LEU A 29 7.74 -10.78 3.51
N HIS A 30 7.00 -11.67 4.16
CA HIS A 30 6.77 -13.02 3.65
C HIS A 30 5.81 -12.98 2.44
N PHE A 31 5.85 -13.98 1.56
CA PHE A 31 5.02 -13.99 0.34
C PHE A 31 3.51 -13.83 0.61
N SER A 32 2.99 -14.50 1.65
CA SER A 32 1.59 -14.37 2.09
C SER A 32 1.21 -12.94 2.51
N ASP A 33 2.18 -12.20 3.04
CA ASP A 33 2.02 -10.84 3.53
C ASP A 33 2.06 -9.80 2.40
N ILE A 34 2.73 -10.12 1.29
CA ILE A 34 2.71 -9.31 0.07
C ILE A 34 1.31 -9.28 -0.52
N GLN A 35 0.64 -10.44 -0.62
CA GLN A 35 -0.73 -10.52 -1.12
C GLN A 35 -1.71 -9.69 -0.27
N ASN A 36 -1.58 -9.74 1.05
CA ASN A 36 -2.38 -8.91 1.96
C ASN A 36 -2.09 -7.42 1.76
N LEU A 37 -0.83 -7.02 1.58
CA LEU A 37 -0.46 -5.65 1.28
C LEU A 37 -1.08 -5.18 -0.04
N LEU A 38 -0.98 -5.96 -1.11
CA LEU A 38 -1.55 -5.62 -2.41
C LEU A 38 -3.07 -5.42 -2.33
N ASN A 39 -3.79 -6.32 -1.63
CA ASN A 39 -5.23 -6.17 -1.42
C ASN A 39 -5.58 -4.85 -0.72
N ILE A 40 -4.79 -4.43 0.26
CA ILE A 40 -4.98 -3.14 0.95
C ILE A 40 -4.73 -1.96 0.00
N LEU A 41 -3.68 -2.02 -0.81
CA LEU A 41 -3.36 -0.96 -1.78
C LEU A 41 -4.44 -0.84 -2.85
N HIS A 42 -4.97 -1.97 -3.35
CA HIS A 42 -6.12 -1.97 -4.26
C HIS A 42 -7.36 -1.37 -3.61
N HIS A 43 -7.65 -1.73 -2.36
CA HIS A 43 -8.78 -1.13 -1.64
C HIS A 43 -8.67 0.40 -1.51
N LEU A 44 -7.45 0.92 -1.29
CA LEU A 44 -7.22 2.37 -1.29
C LEU A 44 -7.53 3.02 -2.64
N VAL A 45 -7.23 2.35 -3.75
CA VAL A 45 -7.57 2.81 -5.11
C VAL A 45 -9.08 2.76 -5.36
N ASP A 46 -9.76 1.68 -4.96
CA ASP A 46 -11.21 1.54 -5.08
C ASP A 46 -11.96 2.64 -4.32
N LEU A 47 -11.35 3.12 -3.23
CA LEU A 47 -11.80 4.24 -2.43
C LEU A 47 -11.58 5.62 -3.09
N GLY A 48 -11.06 5.66 -4.32
CA GLY A 48 -10.83 6.85 -5.13
C GLY A 48 -9.45 7.48 -4.97
N ASN A 49 -8.54 6.87 -4.22
CA ASN A 49 -7.18 7.41 -4.01
C ASN A 49 -6.23 6.98 -5.12
N SER A 50 -5.14 7.73 -5.30
CA SER A 50 -4.06 7.35 -6.20
C SER A 50 -2.95 6.69 -5.39
N VAL A 51 -2.43 5.55 -5.86
CA VAL A 51 -1.31 4.85 -5.22
C VAL A 51 -0.18 4.69 -6.24
N VAL A 52 1.02 5.10 -5.85
CA VAL A 52 2.27 4.87 -6.59
C VAL A 52 3.18 4.03 -5.72
N VAL A 53 3.69 2.95 -6.27
CA VAL A 53 4.59 2.02 -5.60
C VAL A 53 5.90 1.95 -6.38
N ILE A 54 7.02 2.05 -5.66
CA ILE A 54 8.36 1.79 -6.17
C ILE A 54 8.77 0.44 -5.59
N GLU A 55 9.05 -0.52 -6.46
CA GLU A 55 9.50 -1.86 -6.07
C GLU A 55 10.73 -2.26 -6.87
N HIS A 56 11.63 -2.99 -6.20
CA HIS A 56 12.80 -3.60 -6.82
C HIS A 56 12.62 -5.12 -6.97
N ASN A 57 11.59 -5.70 -6.35
CA ASN A 57 11.26 -7.11 -6.49
C ASN A 57 10.37 -7.35 -7.71
N LEU A 58 10.90 -8.05 -8.72
CA LEU A 58 10.18 -8.40 -9.95
C LEU A 58 8.99 -9.34 -9.73
N ASP A 59 8.93 -10.06 -8.59
CA ASP A 59 7.79 -10.93 -8.25
C ASP A 59 6.50 -10.13 -7.93
N VAL A 60 6.62 -8.81 -7.74
CA VAL A 60 5.54 -7.90 -7.35
C VAL A 60 4.97 -7.13 -8.56
N ILE A 61 5.66 -7.13 -9.71
CA ILE A 61 5.31 -6.37 -10.92
C ILE A 61 4.37 -7.18 -11.83
#